data_AF-A0A972D9E7-F1
#
_entry.id   AF-A0A972D9E7-F1
#
_cell.length_a   1.000
_cell.length_b   1.000
_cell.length_c   1.000
_cell.angle_alpha   90.00
_cell.angle_beta   90.00
_cell.angle_gamma   90.00
#
_symmetry.space_group_name_H-M   'P 1'
#
loop_
_entity.id
_entity.type
_entity.pdbx_description
1 polymer ?
#
loop_
_entity_poly.entity_id
_entity_poly.type
_entity_poly.pdbx_seq_one_letter_code
_entity_poly.pdbx_strand_id
1 'polypeptide(L)'
;MKKFFVWVGGAFAVLFVLVGASYAWASYSASSKLDVVFTIHQVDFPVPTPLDAAHVDEGGDPEALALEQAIERGRHLLSARYACADCHGEDFGGGVMVDDPAMGRLLGPNLTRGEGSVTLDYSVADWDRIVRHGIRKDGRPALMPSEDFMAMSDRELSDIIAYIRALPPVDNAVPPSTLGPIGKLLVATG
;
A
#
# COMPACT_ATOMS: atom_id res chain seq x y z
N MET A 1 44.68 29.39 20.75
CA MET A 1 44.29 28.71 19.48
C MET A 1 44.27 27.18 19.60
N LYS A 2 45.35 26.48 19.99
CA LYS A 2 45.37 24.99 20.08
C LYS A 2 44.27 24.37 20.96
N LYS A 3 43.99 24.94 22.14
CA LYS A 3 42.90 24.47 23.02
C LYS A 3 41.52 24.60 22.38
N PHE A 4 41.27 25.69 21.65
CA PHE A 4 40.01 25.90 20.93
C PHE A 4 39.77 24.81 19.89
N PHE A 5 40.77 24.46 19.07
CA PHE A 5 40.66 23.37 18.10
C PHE A 5 40.41 22.00 18.74
N VAL A 6 41.00 21.72 19.91
CA VAL A 6 40.75 20.47 20.64
C VAL A 6 39.31 20.40 21.16
N TRP A 7 38.79 21.50 21.71
CA TRP A 7 37.39 21.58 22.16
C TRP A 7 36.41 21.47 21.01
N VAL A 8 36.66 22.17 19.91
CA VAL A 8 35.84 22.11 18.69
C VAL A 8 35.86 20.69 18.11
N GLY A 9 37.04 20.07 17.98
CA GLY A 9 37.17 18.69 17.52
C GLY A 9 36.47 17.67 18.43
N GLY A 10 36.58 17.84 19.75
CA GLY A 10 35.86 17.03 20.73
C GLY A 10 34.35 17.18 20.60
N ALA A 11 33.84 18.40 20.43
CA ALA A 11 32.42 18.66 20.22
C ALA A 11 31.90 18.01 18.92
N PHE A 12 32.65 18.09 17.82
CA PHE A 12 32.30 17.41 16.57
C PHE A 12 32.28 15.89 16.71
N ALA A 13 33.25 15.30 17.42
CA ALA A 13 33.28 13.86 17.65
C ALA A 13 32.05 13.39 18.46
N VAL A 14 31.69 14.13 19.52
CA VAL A 14 30.48 13.83 20.31
C VAL A 14 29.23 13.95 19.45
N LEU A 15 29.08 15.02 18.66
CA LEU A 15 27.94 15.18 17.76
C LEU A 15 27.84 14.04 16.75
N PHE A 16 28.96 13.64 16.16
CA PHE A 16 29.00 12.53 15.20
C PHE A 16 28.53 11.21 15.82
N VAL A 17 28.99 10.91 17.04
CA VAL A 17 28.55 9.71 17.78
C VAL A 17 27.06 9.76 18.09
N LEU A 18 26.56 10.92 18.54
CA LEU A 18 25.13 11.09 18.84
C LEU A 18 24.27 10.90 17.59
N VAL A 19 24.63 11.53 16.47
CA VAL A 19 23.92 11.37 15.18
C VAL A 19 23.95 9.92 14.72
N GLY A 20 25.12 9.26 14.79
CA GLY A 20 25.25 7.85 14.43
C GLY A 20 24.40 6.93 15.30
N ALA A 21 24.40 7.14 16.61
CA ALA A 21 23.58 6.38 17.55
C ALA A 21 22.07 6.60 17.32
N SER A 22 21.65 7.84 17.10
CA SER A 22 20.25 8.17 16.77
C SER A 22 19.80 7.50 15.47
N TYR A 23 20.63 7.53 14.42
CA TYR A 23 20.30 6.87 13.16
C TYR A 23 20.23 5.35 13.29
N ALA A 24 21.15 4.74 14.05
CA ALA A 24 21.14 3.31 14.32
C ALA A 24 19.88 2.90 15.10
N TRP A 25 19.52 3.66 16.13
CA TRP A 25 18.29 3.43 16.90
C TRP A 25 17.04 3.56 16.03
N ALA A 26 16.94 4.61 15.21
CA ALA A 26 15.81 4.82 14.31
C ALA A 26 15.70 3.68 13.29
N SER A 27 16.83 3.26 12.70
CA SER A 27 16.86 2.14 11.75
C SER A 27 16.40 0.84 12.39
N TYR A 28 16.94 0.50 13.57
CA TYR A 28 16.57 -0.71 14.29
C TYR A 28 15.08 -0.70 14.68
N SER A 29 14.61 0.41 15.25
CA SER A 29 13.23 0.57 15.69
C SER A 29 12.26 0.46 14.51
N ALA A 30 12.56 1.14 13.39
CA ALA A 30 11.73 1.06 12.18
C ALA A 30 11.66 -0.36 11.63
N SER A 31 12.82 -1.03 11.46
CA SER A 31 12.85 -2.43 11.01
C SER A 31 12.07 -3.34 11.96
N SER A 32 12.26 -3.20 13.27
CA SER A 32 11.57 -4.05 14.25
C SER A 32 10.06 -3.93 14.20
N LYS A 33 9.52 -2.74 13.86
CA LYS A 33 8.07 -2.54 13.63
C LYS A 33 7.61 -3.15 12.32
N LEU A 34 8.38 -2.97 11.23
CA LEU A 34 8.02 -3.45 9.89
C LEU A 34 8.20 -4.97 9.71
N ASP A 35 8.95 -5.62 10.59
CA ASP A 35 9.17 -7.06 10.57
C ASP A 35 8.19 -7.85 11.47
N VAL A 36 7.30 -7.16 12.19
CA VAL A 36 6.22 -7.83 12.96
C VAL A 36 5.28 -8.56 12.00
N VAL A 37 4.93 -9.79 12.34
CA VAL A 37 3.98 -10.60 11.56
C VAL A 37 2.65 -10.66 12.30
N PHE A 38 1.59 -10.24 11.62
CA PHE A 38 0.23 -10.22 12.14
C PHE A 38 -0.59 -11.35 11.53
N THR A 39 -1.42 -11.98 12.35
CA THR A 39 -2.49 -12.87 11.88
C THR A 39 -3.75 -12.06 11.71
N ILE A 40 -4.36 -12.09 10.52
CA ILE A 40 -5.62 -11.40 10.24
C ILE A 40 -6.72 -12.39 9.91
N HIS A 41 -7.93 -12.07 10.39
CA HIS A 41 -9.13 -12.84 10.15
C HIS A 41 -9.43 -12.93 8.65
N GLN A 42 -9.89 -14.10 8.23
CA GLN A 42 -10.33 -14.30 6.85
C GLN A 42 -11.70 -13.65 6.70
N VAL A 43 -11.85 -12.81 5.68
CA VAL A 43 -13.16 -12.37 5.20
C VAL A 43 -13.47 -13.12 3.90
N ASP A 44 -14.75 -13.38 3.68
CA ASP A 44 -15.23 -13.98 2.46
C ASP A 44 -16.47 -13.23 1.99
N PHE A 45 -16.37 -12.65 0.80
CA PHE A 45 -17.48 -11.99 0.14
C PHE A 45 -17.31 -12.14 -1.38
N PRO A 46 -18.42 -12.18 -2.13
CA PRO A 46 -18.39 -12.39 -3.56
C PRO A 46 -17.81 -11.19 -4.33
N VAL A 47 -17.10 -11.49 -5.42
CA VAL A 47 -16.58 -10.51 -6.38
C VAL A 47 -16.97 -10.94 -7.80
N PRO A 48 -17.90 -10.22 -8.47
CA PRO A 48 -18.61 -9.02 -8.00
C PRO A 48 -19.66 -9.34 -6.93
N THR A 49 -20.07 -8.32 -6.16
CA THR A 49 -21.20 -8.47 -5.24
C THR A 49 -22.49 -8.64 -6.04
N PRO A 50 -23.35 -9.65 -5.76
CA PRO A 50 -24.58 -9.88 -6.50
C PRO A 50 -25.52 -8.69 -6.48
N LEU A 51 -26.30 -8.54 -7.55
CA LEU A 51 -27.42 -7.60 -7.59
C LEU A 51 -28.53 -8.08 -6.66
N ASP A 52 -29.21 -7.13 -6.04
CA ASP A 52 -30.46 -7.40 -5.35
C ASP A 52 -31.57 -7.74 -6.36
N ALA A 53 -32.50 -8.60 -5.94
CA ALA A 53 -33.55 -9.15 -6.81
C ALA A 53 -34.47 -8.09 -7.45
N ALA A 54 -34.41 -6.84 -6.99
CA ALA A 54 -35.19 -5.72 -7.52
C ALA A 54 -34.64 -5.15 -8.85
N HIS A 55 -33.40 -5.45 -9.22
CA HIS A 55 -32.72 -4.84 -10.39
C HIS A 55 -32.49 -5.82 -11.56
N VAL A 56 -33.04 -7.03 -11.51
CA VAL A 56 -32.95 -7.99 -12.61
C VAL A 56 -34.20 -7.83 -13.48
N ASP A 57 -34.09 -7.10 -14.59
CA ASP A 57 -35.11 -7.12 -15.65
C ASP A 57 -35.13 -8.52 -16.30
N GLU A 58 -36.32 -8.96 -16.73
CA GLU A 58 -36.62 -10.31 -17.21
C GLU A 58 -35.93 -10.58 -18.57
N GLY A 59 -34.63 -10.88 -18.58
CA GLY A 59 -33.97 -11.39 -19.80
C GLY A 59 -32.43 -11.36 -19.87
N GLY A 60 -31.73 -10.71 -18.94
CA GLY A 60 -30.26 -10.64 -18.92
C GLY A 60 -29.61 -11.68 -18.00
N ASP A 61 -28.32 -11.97 -18.23
CA ASP A 61 -27.49 -12.70 -17.25
C ASP A 61 -27.19 -11.77 -16.05
N PRO A 62 -27.75 -12.04 -14.86
CA PRO A 62 -27.59 -11.18 -13.70
C PRO A 62 -26.14 -11.09 -13.21
N GLU A 63 -25.31 -12.11 -13.46
CA GLU A 63 -23.89 -12.09 -13.06
C GLU A 63 -23.08 -11.16 -13.95
N ALA A 64 -23.31 -11.20 -15.26
CA ALA A 64 -22.68 -10.29 -16.21
C ALA A 64 -23.06 -8.82 -15.91
N LEU A 65 -24.34 -8.56 -15.63
CA LEU A 65 -24.81 -7.23 -15.22
C LEU A 65 -24.18 -6.78 -13.89
N ALA A 66 -24.07 -7.68 -12.91
CA ALA A 66 -23.40 -7.39 -11.64
C ALA A 66 -21.94 -6.98 -11.85
N LEU A 67 -21.23 -7.70 -12.72
CA LEU A 67 -19.83 -7.43 -13.05
C LEU A 67 -19.65 -6.08 -13.74
N GLU A 68 -20.46 -5.79 -14.76
CA GLU A 68 -20.39 -4.53 -15.49
C GLU A 68 -20.61 -3.33 -14.55
N GLN A 69 -21.64 -3.40 -13.70
CA GLN A 69 -21.90 -2.35 -12.72
C GLN A 69 -20.80 -2.24 -11.66
N ALA A 70 -20.24 -3.38 -11.22
CA ALA A 70 -19.12 -3.40 -10.27
C ALA A 70 -17.87 -2.75 -10.85
N ILE A 71 -17.55 -2.99 -12.13
CA ILE A 71 -16.44 -2.36 -12.84
C ILE A 71 -16.64 -0.84 -12.88
N GLU A 72 -17.84 -0.36 -13.24
CA GLU A 72 -18.10 1.08 -13.32
C GLU A 72 -18.05 1.76 -11.94
N ARG A 73 -18.62 1.14 -10.90
CA ARG A 73 -18.51 1.65 -9.52
C ARG A 73 -17.06 1.61 -9.03
N GLY A 74 -16.33 0.53 -9.27
CA GLY A 74 -14.93 0.37 -8.89
C GLY A 74 -14.04 1.45 -9.52
N ARG A 75 -14.25 1.75 -10.80
CA ARG A 75 -13.61 2.86 -11.50
C ARG A 75 -13.81 4.19 -10.76
N HIS A 76 -15.07 4.50 -10.44
CA HIS A 76 -15.42 5.73 -9.72
C HIS A 76 -14.78 5.79 -8.33
N LEU A 77 -14.82 4.69 -7.57
CA LEU A 77 -14.23 4.60 -6.23
C LEU A 77 -12.71 4.85 -6.28
N LEU A 78 -12.00 4.22 -7.21
CA LEU A 78 -10.54 4.38 -7.35
C LEU A 78 -10.14 5.78 -7.79
N SER A 79 -10.86 6.37 -8.74
CA SER A 79 -10.47 7.67 -9.32
C SER A 79 -10.96 8.88 -8.51
N ALA A 80 -12.16 8.82 -7.94
CA ALA A 80 -12.81 9.99 -7.35
C ALA A 80 -12.84 9.97 -5.82
N ARG A 81 -12.88 8.79 -5.20
CA ARG A 81 -13.04 8.67 -3.74
C ARG A 81 -11.76 8.35 -3.01
N TYR A 82 -11.01 7.37 -3.51
CA TYR A 82 -9.85 6.81 -2.81
C TYR A 82 -8.51 7.17 -3.45
N ALA A 83 -8.54 7.81 -4.63
CA ALA A 83 -7.38 8.34 -5.34
C ALA A 83 -6.20 7.35 -5.44
N CYS A 84 -6.49 6.05 -5.65
CA CYS A 84 -5.46 5.02 -5.57
C CYS A 84 -4.41 5.13 -6.69
N ALA A 85 -4.78 5.78 -7.81
CA ALA A 85 -3.87 6.06 -8.93
C ALA A 85 -2.70 6.98 -8.53
N ASP A 86 -2.86 7.84 -7.51
CA ASP A 86 -1.79 8.74 -7.04
C ASP A 86 -0.54 7.96 -6.60
N CYS A 87 -0.75 6.73 -6.13
CA CYS A 87 0.32 5.86 -5.64
C CYS A 87 0.64 4.74 -6.63
N HIS A 88 -0.39 4.17 -7.27
CA HIS A 88 -0.29 2.98 -8.11
C HIS A 88 -0.17 3.26 -9.60
N GLY A 89 -0.19 4.54 -10.01
CA GLY A 89 -0.21 4.95 -11.41
C GLY A 89 -1.61 4.92 -12.02
N GLU A 90 -1.80 5.69 -13.10
CA GLU A 90 -3.08 5.83 -13.81
C GLU A 90 -3.56 4.51 -14.44
N ASP A 91 -2.64 3.63 -14.83
CA ASP A 91 -2.93 2.30 -15.36
C ASP A 91 -2.91 1.20 -14.28
N PHE A 92 -2.68 1.58 -13.01
CA PHE A 92 -2.48 0.69 -11.88
C PHE A 92 -1.33 -0.33 -12.06
N GLY A 93 -0.45 -0.09 -13.04
CA GLY A 93 0.73 -0.88 -13.35
C GLY A 93 1.91 -0.59 -12.44
N GLY A 94 1.78 0.33 -11.50
CA GLY A 94 2.80 0.74 -10.55
C GLY A 94 3.10 2.23 -10.62
N GLY A 95 3.44 2.83 -9.48
CA GLY A 95 3.65 4.28 -9.37
C GLY A 95 4.72 4.67 -8.35
N VAL A 96 5.12 5.94 -8.41
CA VAL A 96 6.11 6.55 -7.52
C VAL A 96 5.42 7.64 -6.73
N MET A 97 5.17 7.41 -5.45
CA MET A 97 4.59 8.41 -4.55
C MET A 97 5.68 9.36 -4.02
N VAL A 98 6.81 8.78 -3.57
CA VAL A 98 7.94 9.55 -3.02
C VAL A 98 9.22 9.02 -3.62
N ASP A 99 10.10 9.91 -4.09
CA ASP A 99 11.48 9.62 -4.49
C ASP A 99 12.39 10.72 -3.96
N ASP A 100 12.74 10.62 -2.68
CA ASP A 100 13.58 11.59 -1.98
C ASP A 100 14.61 10.87 -1.10
N PRO A 101 15.92 11.21 -1.13
CA PRO A 101 16.92 10.47 -0.35
C PRO A 101 16.72 10.52 1.17
N ALA A 102 16.09 11.57 1.71
CA ALA A 102 15.86 11.71 3.14
C ALA A 102 14.64 10.89 3.59
N MET A 103 13.57 10.88 2.79
CA MET A 103 12.36 10.08 3.05
C MET A 103 12.51 8.62 2.64
N GLY A 104 13.15 8.37 1.50
CA GLY A 104 13.24 7.09 0.82
C GLY A 104 12.45 7.07 -0.49
N ARG A 105 12.24 5.86 -1.03
CA ARG A 105 11.43 5.62 -2.23
C ARG A 105 10.18 4.87 -1.82
N LEU A 106 9.02 5.53 -1.89
CA LEU A 106 7.72 4.93 -1.60
C LEU A 106 6.99 4.71 -2.93
N LEU A 107 6.75 3.44 -3.22
CA LEU A 107 6.27 2.97 -4.52
C LEU A 107 4.97 2.19 -4.36
N GLY A 108 3.98 2.49 -5.20
CA GLY A 108 2.79 1.66 -5.34
C GLY A 108 3.08 0.49 -6.26
N PRO A 109 2.86 -0.77 -5.83
CA PRO A 109 3.08 -1.93 -6.67
C PRO A 109 2.07 -2.01 -7.82
N ASN A 110 2.43 -2.79 -8.84
CA ASN A 110 1.52 -3.19 -9.92
C ASN A 110 0.36 -4.03 -9.36
N LEU A 111 -0.86 -3.59 -9.62
CA LEU A 111 -2.11 -4.22 -9.18
C LEU A 111 -2.82 -4.99 -10.31
N THR A 112 -2.42 -4.79 -11.57
CA THR A 112 -3.04 -5.42 -12.74
C THR A 112 -2.73 -6.92 -12.80
N ARG A 113 -3.17 -7.60 -13.87
CA ARG A 113 -2.93 -9.04 -14.05
C ARG A 113 -1.68 -9.35 -14.90
N GLY A 114 -0.82 -8.37 -15.13
CA GLY A 114 0.44 -8.56 -15.87
C GLY A 114 1.57 -9.13 -15.01
N GLU A 115 2.69 -9.45 -15.66
CA GLU A 115 3.90 -9.95 -15.01
C GLU A 115 4.45 -8.94 -13.99
N GLY A 116 4.89 -9.44 -12.83
CA GLY A 116 5.43 -8.60 -11.75
C GLY A 116 4.37 -7.98 -10.82
N SER A 117 3.07 -8.22 -11.08
CA SER A 117 1.99 -7.81 -10.18
C SER A 117 2.00 -8.56 -8.85
N VAL A 118 1.71 -7.83 -7.77
CA VAL A 118 1.63 -8.41 -6.42
C VAL A 118 0.27 -9.07 -6.17
N THR A 119 -0.73 -8.85 -7.02
CA THR A 119 -2.13 -9.26 -6.79
C THR A 119 -2.55 -10.47 -7.62
N LEU A 120 -1.65 -11.04 -8.44
CA LEU A 120 -1.94 -12.15 -9.35
C LEU A 120 -2.63 -13.34 -8.67
N ASP A 121 -2.23 -13.63 -7.44
CA ASP A 121 -2.71 -14.75 -6.64
C ASP A 121 -3.43 -14.29 -5.36
N TYR A 122 -3.91 -13.04 -5.33
CA TYR A 122 -4.64 -12.50 -4.19
C TYR A 122 -6.07 -13.04 -4.13
N SER A 123 -6.38 -13.64 -2.99
CA SER A 123 -7.76 -13.88 -2.57
C SER A 123 -8.43 -12.58 -2.12
N VAL A 124 -9.75 -12.62 -1.94
CA VAL A 124 -10.51 -11.48 -1.38
C VAL A 124 -9.99 -11.10 0.01
N ALA A 125 -9.63 -12.10 0.84
CA ALA A 125 -9.03 -11.87 2.14
C ALA A 125 -7.65 -11.20 2.04
N ASP A 126 -6.87 -11.45 1.00
CA ASP A 126 -5.58 -10.77 0.80
C ASP A 126 -5.77 -9.30 0.43
N TRP A 127 -6.78 -8.99 -0.40
CA TRP A 127 -7.19 -7.62 -0.72
C TRP A 127 -7.68 -6.86 0.51
N ASP A 128 -8.56 -7.47 1.29
CA ASP A 128 -9.03 -6.93 2.56
C ASP A 128 -7.89 -6.61 3.52
N ARG A 129 -7.00 -7.58 3.70
CA ARG A 129 -5.84 -7.49 4.58
C ARG A 129 -4.94 -6.31 4.22
N ILE A 130 -4.65 -6.10 2.94
CA ILE A 130 -3.79 -4.99 2.55
C ILE A 130 -4.54 -3.66 2.57
N VAL A 131 -5.77 -3.60 2.05
CA VAL A 131 -6.48 -2.33 1.86
C VAL A 131 -6.94 -1.76 3.20
N ARG A 132 -7.67 -2.54 4.00
CA ARG A 132 -8.33 -2.05 5.22
C ARG A 132 -7.46 -2.20 6.47
N HIS A 133 -6.41 -3.02 6.42
CA HIS A 133 -5.57 -3.31 7.58
C HIS A 133 -4.07 -3.02 7.36
N GLY A 134 -3.64 -2.69 6.15
CA GLY A 134 -2.24 -2.32 5.89
C GLY A 134 -1.28 -3.47 6.08
N ILE A 135 -1.73 -4.71 5.93
CA ILE A 135 -0.91 -5.89 6.10
C ILE A 135 -0.77 -6.64 4.77
N ARG A 136 0.46 -6.99 4.43
CA ARG A 136 0.81 -7.72 3.21
C ARG A 136 0.38 -9.19 3.32
N LYS A 137 0.37 -9.90 2.19
CA LYS A 137 0.08 -11.35 2.14
C LYS A 137 1.01 -12.19 3.03
N ASP A 138 2.24 -11.74 3.26
CA ASP A 138 3.20 -12.39 4.16
C ASP A 138 2.99 -12.04 5.66
N GLY A 139 1.96 -11.27 5.99
CA GLY A 139 1.59 -10.88 7.35
C GLY A 139 2.35 -9.67 7.89
N ARG A 140 3.26 -9.06 7.12
CA ARG A 140 4.01 -7.86 7.55
C ARG A 140 3.30 -6.57 7.21
N PRO A 141 3.52 -5.47 7.96
CA PRO A 141 3.05 -4.15 7.62
C PRO A 141 3.43 -3.70 6.19
N ALA A 142 2.52 -2.95 5.58
CA ALA A 142 2.74 -2.19 4.38
C ALA A 142 2.88 -0.70 4.71
N LEU A 143 3.48 0.05 3.78
CA LEU A 143 3.52 1.52 3.82
C LEU A 143 2.31 2.16 3.12
N MET A 144 1.28 1.36 2.84
CA MET A 144 0.00 1.84 2.31
C MET A 144 -0.78 2.54 3.43
N PRO A 145 -1.41 3.71 3.17
CA PRO A 145 -2.17 4.46 4.17
C PRO A 145 -3.55 3.82 4.43
N SER A 146 -3.56 2.62 5.00
CA SER A 146 -4.78 1.82 5.21
C SER A 146 -5.76 2.41 6.20
N GLU A 147 -5.32 3.33 7.06
CA GLU A 147 -6.16 4.12 7.95
C GLU A 147 -7.25 4.90 7.21
N ASP A 148 -6.97 5.33 5.97
CA ASP A 148 -7.94 6.07 5.13
C ASP A 148 -9.01 5.15 4.53
N PHE A 149 -8.75 3.84 4.51
CA PHE A 149 -9.60 2.84 3.86
C PHE A 149 -10.26 1.88 4.84
N MET A 150 -9.96 1.95 6.14
CA MET A 150 -10.43 0.98 7.14
C MET A 150 -11.96 0.86 7.24
N ALA A 151 -12.69 1.92 6.86
CA ALA A 151 -14.16 1.96 6.87
C ALA A 151 -14.80 1.53 5.54
N MET A 152 -14.00 1.10 4.55
CA MET A 152 -14.49 0.61 3.27
C MET A 152 -15.37 -0.64 3.48
N SER A 153 -16.54 -0.64 2.85
CA SER A 153 -17.47 -1.77 2.90
C SER A 153 -17.00 -2.92 2.00
N ASP A 154 -17.51 -4.13 2.25
CA ASP A 154 -17.21 -5.30 1.43
C ASP A 154 -17.64 -5.10 -0.03
N ARG A 155 -18.77 -4.41 -0.27
CA ARG A 155 -19.22 -4.10 -1.63
C ARG A 155 -18.27 -3.14 -2.35
N GLU A 156 -17.79 -2.09 -1.68
CA GLU A 156 -16.83 -1.15 -2.29
C GLU A 156 -15.52 -1.85 -2.64
N LEU A 157 -15.00 -2.68 -1.72
CA LEU A 157 -13.80 -3.46 -1.98
C LEU A 157 -14.02 -4.48 -3.12
N SER A 158 -15.18 -5.14 -3.15
CA SER A 158 -15.59 -6.04 -4.24
C SER A 158 -15.61 -5.32 -5.60
N ASP A 159 -16.19 -4.13 -5.68
CA ASP A 159 -16.25 -3.31 -6.89
C ASP A 159 -14.84 -2.88 -7.34
N ILE A 160 -13.98 -2.46 -6.41
CA ILE A 160 -12.57 -2.12 -6.69
C ILE A 160 -11.82 -3.33 -7.27
N ILE A 161 -11.94 -4.51 -6.64
CA ILE A 161 -11.28 -5.73 -7.13
C ILE A 161 -11.79 -6.10 -8.52
N ALA A 162 -13.10 -5.99 -8.76
CA ALA A 162 -13.70 -6.26 -10.06
C ALA A 162 -13.11 -5.35 -11.16
N TYR A 163 -13.02 -4.04 -10.88
CA TYR A 163 -12.42 -3.10 -11.82
C TYR A 163 -10.95 -3.39 -12.09
N ILE A 164 -10.12 -3.57 -11.05
CA ILE A 164 -8.69 -3.87 -11.21
C ILE A 164 -8.46 -5.15 -12.02
N ARG A 165 -9.28 -6.19 -11.79
CA ARG A 165 -9.18 -7.47 -12.54
C ARG A 165 -9.60 -7.35 -14.00
N ALA A 166 -10.39 -6.34 -14.36
CA ALA A 166 -10.85 -6.07 -15.71
C ALA A 166 -9.90 -5.17 -16.51
N LEU A 167 -8.92 -4.53 -15.85
CA LEU A 167 -7.93 -3.70 -16.52
C LEU A 167 -7.05 -4.52 -17.49
N PRO A 168 -6.57 -3.89 -18.57
CA PRO A 168 -5.49 -4.47 -19.37
C PRO A 168 -4.29 -4.83 -18.48
N PRO A 169 -3.66 -6.00 -18.70
CA PRO A 169 -2.46 -6.37 -17.96
C PRO A 169 -1.31 -5.42 -18.31
N VAL A 170 -0.59 -4.98 -17.29
CA VAL A 170 0.65 -4.22 -17.43
C VAL A 170 1.79 -5.08 -16.88
N ASP A 171 2.79 -5.36 -17.71
CA ASP A 171 3.98 -6.12 -17.29
C ASP A 171 4.98 -5.15 -16.66
N ASN A 172 5.03 -5.14 -15.33
CA ASN A 172 5.90 -4.27 -14.57
C ASN A 172 6.16 -4.83 -13.17
N ALA A 173 7.42 -5.10 -12.86
CA ALA A 173 7.87 -5.52 -11.54
C ALA A 173 8.40 -4.30 -10.76
N VAL A 174 7.58 -3.78 -9.85
CA VAL A 174 7.95 -2.64 -9.01
C VAL A 174 8.85 -3.14 -7.85
N PRO A 175 10.03 -2.54 -7.63
CA PRO A 175 10.88 -2.94 -6.52
C PRO A 175 10.25 -2.57 -5.17
N PRO A 176 10.66 -3.21 -4.05
CA PRO A 176 10.18 -2.84 -2.72
C PRO A 176 10.50 -1.38 -2.38
N SER A 177 9.60 -0.76 -1.63
CA SER A 177 9.83 0.58 -1.06
C SER A 177 11.03 0.58 -0.11
N THR A 178 11.71 1.73 -0.02
CA THR A 178 12.88 1.95 0.85
C THR A 178 12.65 3.16 1.74
N LEU A 179 13.21 3.16 2.95
CA LEU A 179 13.14 4.29 3.87
C LEU A 179 14.52 4.96 3.99
N GLY A 180 14.54 6.27 3.77
CA GLY A 180 15.66 7.13 4.07
C GLY A 180 15.76 7.45 5.57
N PRO A 181 16.76 8.25 6.00
CA PRO A 181 16.96 8.59 7.40
C PRO A 181 15.74 9.21 8.10
N ILE A 182 15.02 10.12 7.42
CA ILE A 182 13.82 10.76 7.96
C ILE A 182 12.66 9.76 7.97
N GLY A 183 12.45 9.00 6.89
CA GLY A 183 11.40 7.97 6.83
C GLY A 183 11.54 6.94 7.95
N LYS A 184 12.76 6.48 8.22
CA LYS A 184 13.05 5.58 9.36
C LYS A 184 12.75 6.23 10.69
N LEU A 185 13.12 7.51 10.86
CA LEU A 185 12.84 8.23 12.10
C LEU A 185 11.33 8.34 12.35
N LEU A 186 10.54 8.72 11.34
CA LEU A 186 9.09 8.81 11.43
C LEU A 186 8.47 7.48 11.87
N VAL A 187 8.80 6.39 11.16
CA VAL A 187 8.31 5.04 11.50
C VAL A 187 8.77 4.62 12.91
N ALA A 188 10.02 4.94 13.29
CA ALA A 188 10.53 4.61 14.62
C ALA A 188 9.75 5.30 15.74
N THR A 189 9.38 6.58 15.55
CA THR A 189 8.75 7.39 16.60
C THR A 189 7.25 7.19 16.75
N GLY A 190 6.57 6.59 15.77
CA GLY A 190 5.12 6.40 15.80
C GLY A 190 4.54 6.73 14.46
#